data_AF-A0A380NZ91-F1
#
_entry.id   AF-A0A380NZ91-F1
#
_cell.length_a   1.000
_cell.length_b   1.000
_cell.length_c   1.000
_cell.angle_alpha   90.00
_cell.angle_beta   90.00
_cell.angle_gamma   90.00
#
_symmetry.space_group_name_H-M   'P 1'
#
loop_
_entity.id
_entity.type
_entity.pdbx_description
1 polymer ?
#
loop_
_entity_poly.entity_id
_entity_poly.type
_entity_poly.pdbx_seq_one_letter_code
_entity_poly.pdbx_strand_id
1 'polypeptide(L)'
;MKVYQELASTEPNLRKKDYQRPTSIINAAHKNGTKYDVVLVDEGHLLLSKSEPYIKFYQDNQLTELMKIAKVVVVVFDFEQVMQSKAYWSHALLDEVTAHAKRQDFDLDYNIVFRLILPS
;
A
#
# COMPACT_ATOMS: atom_id res chain seq x y z
N MET A 1 -11.17 -8.33 -7.39
CA MET A 1 -11.96 -7.51 -8.34
C MET A 1 -11.65 -7.96 -9.76
N LYS A 2 -12.66 -7.95 -10.65
CA LYS A 2 -12.57 -8.46 -12.04
C LYS A 2 -11.79 -7.51 -12.96
N VAL A 3 -11.98 -6.20 -12.75
CA VAL A 3 -11.37 -5.10 -13.52
C VAL A 3 -9.84 -5.19 -13.58
N TYR A 4 -9.17 -5.37 -12.44
CA TYR A 4 -7.71 -5.46 -12.42
C TYR A 4 -7.15 -6.71 -13.13
N GLN A 5 -7.90 -7.81 -13.14
CA GLN A 5 -7.52 -9.01 -13.87
C GLN A 5 -7.73 -8.85 -15.37
N GLU A 6 -8.72 -8.05 -15.77
CA GLU A 6 -8.98 -7.66 -17.15
C GLU A 6 -7.90 -6.68 -17.65
N LEU A 7 -7.48 -5.70 -16.85
CA LEU A 7 -6.36 -4.79 -17.18
C LEU A 7 -5.00 -5.52 -17.27
N ALA A 8 -4.79 -6.55 -16.45
CA ALA A 8 -3.61 -7.42 -16.57
C ALA A 8 -3.55 -8.13 -17.93
N SER A 9 -4.72 -8.43 -18.54
CA SER A 9 -4.76 -9.10 -19.84
C SER A 9 -4.46 -8.17 -21.01
N THR A 10 -4.55 -6.84 -20.80
CA THR A 10 -4.25 -5.83 -21.81
C THR A 10 -2.81 -5.33 -21.74
N GLU A 11 -2.12 -5.48 -20.60
CA GLU A 11 -0.74 -5.04 -20.46
C GLU A 11 0.28 -6.20 -20.51
N PRO A 12 1.21 -6.23 -21.50
CA PRO A 12 2.13 -7.34 -21.72
C PRO A 12 3.00 -7.69 -20.50
N ASN A 13 3.25 -6.70 -19.65
CA ASN A 13 4.16 -6.80 -18.52
C ASN A 13 3.45 -7.05 -17.18
N LEU A 14 2.11 -7.05 -17.13
CA LEU A 14 1.36 -7.26 -15.90
C LEU A 14 0.66 -8.62 -15.92
N ARG A 15 0.91 -9.44 -14.92
CA ARG A 15 0.26 -10.75 -14.77
C ARG A 15 -0.79 -10.67 -13.70
N LYS A 16 -1.83 -11.51 -13.82
CA LYS A 16 -2.89 -11.64 -12.82
C LYS A 16 -2.37 -11.88 -11.38
N LYS A 17 -1.24 -12.57 -11.24
CA LYS A 17 -0.60 -12.85 -9.95
C LYS A 17 0.05 -11.62 -9.29
N ASP A 18 0.25 -10.55 -10.05
CA ASP A 18 0.86 -9.30 -9.56
C ASP A 18 -0.18 -8.44 -8.81
N TYR A 19 -1.47 -8.75 -8.98
CA TYR A 19 -2.57 -8.17 -8.21
C TYR A 19 -2.84 -9.00 -6.95
N GLN A 20 -2.29 -8.55 -5.82
CA GLN A 20 -2.37 -9.27 -4.55
C GLN A 20 -2.98 -8.41 -3.45
N ARG A 21 -3.60 -9.06 -2.46
CA ARG A 21 -4.03 -8.39 -1.24
C ARG A 21 -2.80 -7.96 -0.43
N PRO A 22 -2.82 -6.79 0.25
CA PRO A 22 -1.69 -6.29 1.03
C PRO A 22 -1.14 -7.30 2.04
N THR A 23 -1.98 -7.93 2.86
CA THR A 23 -1.52 -8.93 3.84
C THR A 23 -0.84 -10.13 3.19
N SER A 24 -1.31 -10.56 2.01
CA SER A 24 -0.72 -11.71 1.32
C SER A 24 0.67 -11.41 0.80
N ILE A 25 0.87 -10.24 0.18
CA ILE A 25 2.17 -9.83 -0.34
C ILE A 25 3.17 -9.56 0.80
N ILE A 26 2.73 -8.90 1.88
CA ILE A 26 3.54 -8.65 3.09
C ILE A 26 4.03 -9.97 3.69
N ASN A 27 3.10 -10.90 3.97
CA ASN A 27 3.44 -12.16 4.59
C ASN A 27 4.36 -13.03 3.72
N ALA A 28 4.12 -13.05 2.40
CA ALA A 28 4.98 -13.78 1.47
C ALA A 28 6.38 -13.17 1.38
N ALA A 29 6.49 -11.84 1.33
CA ALA A 29 7.76 -11.14 1.26
C ALA A 29 8.59 -11.32 2.53
N HIS A 30 7.98 -11.22 3.71
CA HIS A 30 8.65 -11.48 4.99
C HIS A 30 9.14 -12.93 5.08
N LYS A 31 8.31 -13.89 4.67
CA LYS A 31 8.67 -15.32 4.70
C LYS A 31 9.83 -15.64 3.76
N ASN A 32 9.83 -15.06 2.57
CA ASN A 32 10.76 -15.42 1.50
C ASN A 32 11.95 -14.45 1.37
N GLY A 33 12.02 -13.41 2.21
CA GLY A 33 13.01 -12.33 2.08
C GLY A 33 12.92 -11.55 0.77
N THR A 34 11.73 -11.53 0.13
CA THR A 34 11.55 -10.89 -1.18
C THR A 34 11.51 -9.37 -1.03
N LYS A 35 12.16 -8.66 -1.96
CA LYS A 35 12.07 -7.20 -2.11
C LYS A 35 11.51 -6.84 -3.48
N TYR A 36 10.64 -5.85 -3.52
CA TYR A 36 10.06 -5.30 -4.73
C TYR A 36 10.75 -3.99 -5.10
N ASP A 37 10.90 -3.73 -6.39
CA ASP A 37 11.38 -2.42 -6.84
C ASP A 37 10.31 -1.34 -6.65
N VAL A 38 9.08 -1.67 -7.05
CA VAL A 38 7.93 -0.76 -6.96
C VAL A 38 6.71 -1.52 -6.47
N VAL A 39 5.98 -0.93 -5.52
CA VAL A 39 4.64 -1.33 -5.12
C VAL A 39 3.69 -0.19 -5.41
N LEU A 40 2.62 -0.46 -6.15
CA LEU A 40 1.52 0.47 -6.37
C LEU A 40 0.31 0.02 -5.54
N VAL A 41 -0.23 0.91 -4.73
CA VAL A 41 -1.45 0.70 -3.97
C VAL A 41 -2.49 1.69 -4.45
N ASP A 42 -3.47 1.17 -5.17
CA ASP A 42 -4.72 1.86 -5.39
C ASP A 42 -5.61 1.71 -4.14
N GLU A 43 -6.41 2.72 -3.80
CA GLU A 43 -7.28 2.73 -2.61
C GLU A 43 -6.51 2.54 -1.28
N GLY A 44 -5.42 3.30 -1.11
CA GLY A 44 -4.54 3.26 0.06
C GLY A 44 -5.24 3.50 1.40
N HIS A 45 -6.36 4.23 1.40
CA HIS A 45 -7.20 4.42 2.58
C HIS A 45 -7.81 3.11 3.11
N LEU A 46 -7.86 2.05 2.31
CA LEU A 46 -8.29 0.71 2.75
C LEU A 46 -7.18 -0.11 3.41
N LEU A 47 -5.93 0.38 3.42
CA LEU A 47 -4.84 -0.27 4.14
C LEU A 47 -5.15 -0.33 5.63
N LEU A 48 -4.75 -1.41 6.29
CA LEU A 48 -4.90 -1.50 7.74
C LEU A 48 -3.92 -0.55 8.44
N SER A 49 -4.47 0.29 9.33
CA SER A 49 -3.69 1.20 10.19
C SER A 49 -3.37 0.60 11.57
N LYS A 50 -3.85 -0.62 11.83
CA LYS A 50 -3.59 -1.41 13.03
C LYS A 50 -3.49 -2.91 12.71
N SER A 51 -3.03 -3.72 13.66
CA SER A 51 -3.00 -5.17 13.50
C SER A 51 -4.40 -5.78 13.28
N GLU A 52 -4.46 -6.87 12.51
CA GLU A 52 -5.67 -7.66 12.28
C GLU A 52 -5.34 -9.17 12.29
N PRO A 53 -5.26 -9.78 13.48
CA PRO A 53 -4.89 -11.19 13.63
C PRO A 53 -5.81 -12.15 12.88
N TYR A 54 -7.09 -11.82 12.68
CA TYR A 54 -8.06 -12.67 11.97
C TYR A 54 -7.64 -12.93 10.52
N ILE A 55 -7.02 -11.95 9.85
CA ILE A 55 -6.50 -12.11 8.49
C ILE A 55 -4.99 -12.42 8.46
N LYS A 56 -4.40 -12.77 9.61
CA LYS A 56 -2.98 -13.05 9.79
C LYS A 56 -2.08 -11.83 9.51
N PHE A 57 -2.54 -10.64 9.88
CA PHE A 57 -1.73 -9.42 9.90
C PHE A 57 -1.44 -9.05 11.36
N TYR A 58 -0.18 -9.17 11.78
CA TYR A 58 0.22 -9.01 13.18
C TYR A 58 1.08 -7.78 13.44
N GLN A 59 1.41 -7.05 12.38
CA GLN A 59 2.22 -5.83 12.43
C GLN A 59 1.35 -4.61 12.71
N ASP A 60 2.00 -3.47 12.91
CA ASP A 60 1.33 -2.24 13.33
C ASP A 60 0.47 -1.65 12.21
N ASN A 61 1.01 -1.47 11.00
CA ASN A 61 0.21 -0.98 9.87
C ASN A 61 0.77 -1.47 8.54
N GLN A 62 -0.10 -1.64 7.55
CA GLN A 62 0.29 -2.22 6.26
C GLN A 62 1.20 -1.32 5.44
N LEU A 63 1.05 0.00 5.53
CA LEU A 63 1.87 0.93 4.74
C LEU A 63 3.35 0.83 5.14
N THR A 64 3.66 0.78 6.43
CA THR A 64 5.01 0.56 6.94
C THR A 64 5.58 -0.77 6.47
N GLU A 65 4.81 -1.86 6.47
CA GLU A 65 5.32 -3.15 6.00
C GLU A 65 5.52 -3.18 4.48
N LEU A 66 4.64 -2.53 3.70
CA LEU A 66 4.84 -2.36 2.26
C LEU A 66 6.09 -1.55 1.94
N MET A 67 6.33 -0.47 2.69
CA MET A 67 7.57 0.29 2.63
C MET A 67 8.76 -0.62 2.89
N LYS A 68 8.78 -1.38 4.00
CA LYS A 68 9.90 -2.27 4.33
C LYS A 68 10.26 -3.24 3.20
N ILE A 69 9.29 -3.73 2.43
CA ILE A 69 9.53 -4.72 1.37
C ILE A 69 9.72 -4.12 -0.03
N ALA A 70 9.66 -2.79 -0.20
CA ALA A 70 9.75 -2.13 -1.50
C ALA A 70 10.79 -0.99 -1.51
N LYS A 71 11.42 -0.74 -2.66
CA LYS A 71 12.29 0.44 -2.81
C LYS A 71 11.45 1.72 -2.96
N VAL A 72 10.36 1.63 -3.72
CA VAL A 72 9.40 2.71 -3.94
C VAL A 72 7.99 2.21 -3.69
N VAL A 73 7.23 2.94 -2.89
CA VAL A 73 5.78 2.73 -2.73
C VAL A 73 5.07 3.94 -3.32
N VAL A 74 4.17 3.70 -4.27
CA VAL A 74 3.22 4.69 -4.77
C VAL A 74 1.86 4.31 -4.21
N VAL A 75 1.22 5.22 -3.49
CA VAL A 75 -0.07 4.97 -2.85
C VAL A 75 -1.01 6.13 -3.08
N VAL A 76 -2.25 5.83 -3.44
CA VAL A 76 -3.31 6.82 -3.65
C VAL A 76 -4.25 6.79 -2.45
N PHE A 77 -4.48 7.93 -1.80
CA PHE A 77 -5.46 8.05 -0.72
C PHE A 77 -6.61 8.96 -1.13
N ASP A 78 -7.82 8.52 -0.83
CA ASP A 78 -9.02 9.36 -0.74
C ASP A 78 -9.41 9.48 0.74
N PHE A 79 -9.22 10.65 1.34
CA PHE A 79 -9.55 10.89 2.75
C PHE A 79 -11.03 11.20 3.00
N GLU A 80 -11.80 11.52 1.95
CA GLU A 80 -13.23 11.82 2.03
C GLU A 80 -14.08 10.53 2.00
N GLN A 81 -13.47 9.40 1.60
CA GLN A 81 -14.15 8.11 1.59
C GLN A 81 -14.41 7.56 3.00
N VAL A 82 -15.54 6.87 3.19
CA VAL A 82 -15.92 6.30 4.49
C VAL A 82 -14.90 5.25 4.95
N MET A 83 -14.22 5.54 6.05
CA MET A 83 -13.21 4.68 6.64
C MET A 83 -13.82 3.56 7.49
N GLN A 84 -13.22 2.37 7.41
CA GLN A 84 -13.50 1.31 8.37
C GLN A 84 -12.64 1.50 9.63
N SER A 85 -13.13 1.07 10.79
CA SER A 85 -12.44 1.24 12.07
C SER A 85 -11.02 0.64 12.16
N LYS A 86 -10.65 -0.25 11.22
CA LYS A 86 -9.34 -0.90 11.12
C LYS A 86 -8.44 -0.31 10.02
N ALA A 87 -9.02 0.50 9.15
CA ALA A 87 -8.38 1.24 8.08
C ALA A 87 -8.66 2.74 8.28
N TYR A 88 -8.47 3.21 9.51
CA TYR A 88 -8.67 4.62 9.85
C TYR A 88 -7.35 5.35 9.65
N TRP A 89 -7.24 6.10 8.56
CA TRP A 89 -6.10 6.93 8.23
C TRP A 89 -6.47 8.39 8.38
N SER A 90 -5.77 9.10 9.27
CA SER A 90 -5.79 10.56 9.33
C SER A 90 -4.52 11.10 8.67
N HIS A 91 -4.55 12.36 8.24
CA HIS A 91 -3.34 13.05 7.77
C HIS A 91 -2.19 12.93 8.78
N ALA A 92 -2.47 13.16 10.07
CA ALA A 92 -1.47 13.06 11.13
C ALA A 92 -0.85 11.66 11.25
N LEU A 93 -1.66 10.60 11.16
CA LEU A 93 -1.14 9.23 11.19
C LEU A 93 -0.31 8.92 9.95
N LEU A 94 -0.74 9.37 8.77
CA LEU A 94 0.01 9.18 7.55
C LEU A 94 1.36 9.91 7.62
N ASP A 95 1.38 11.14 8.14
CA ASP A 95 2.60 11.92 8.34
C ASP A 95 3.55 11.22 9.32
N GLU A 96 3.04 10.70 10.44
CA GLU A 96 3.82 9.90 11.39
C GLU A 96 4.44 8.66 10.73
N VAL A 97 3.61 7.87 10.03
CA VAL A 97 4.04 6.63 9.36
C VAL A 97 5.07 6.92 8.27
N THR A 98 5.01 8.08 7.62
CA THR A 98 5.87 8.42 6.48
C THR A 98 7.04 9.34 6.83
N ALA A 99 7.13 9.85 8.07
CA ALA A 99 8.14 10.81 8.50
C ALA A 99 9.59 10.36 8.29
N HIS A 100 9.83 9.04 8.26
CA HIS A 100 11.15 8.44 8.09
C HIS A 100 11.49 8.10 6.62
N ALA A 101 10.57 8.34 5.69
CA ALA A 101 10.75 8.10 4.27
C ALA A 101 10.87 9.43 3.52
N LYS A 102 11.59 9.43 2.38
CA LYS A 102 11.56 10.58 1.47
C LYS A 102 10.23 10.55 0.73
N ARG A 103 9.32 11.42 1.14
CA ARG A 103 7.94 11.51 0.63
C ARG A 103 7.80 12.64 -0.39
N GLN A 104 7.05 12.37 -1.46
CA GLN A 104 6.60 13.37 -2.42
C GLN A 104 5.10 13.23 -2.62
N ASP A 105 4.40 14.36 -2.53
CA ASP A 105 2.94 14.43 -2.55
C ASP A 105 2.51 15.05 -3.88
N PHE A 106 1.45 14.49 -4.47
CA PHE A 106 0.78 15.05 -5.63
C PHE A 106 -0.71 15.14 -5.32
N ASP A 107 -1.23 16.35 -5.39
CA ASP A 107 -2.67 16.61 -5.25
C ASP A 107 -3.32 16.48 -6.63
N LEU A 108 -4.19 15.50 -6.79
CA LEU A 108 -5.12 15.41 -7.89
C LEU A 108 -6.45 15.92 -7.33
N ASP A 109 -7.23 16.70 -8.08
CA ASP A 109 -8.40 17.47 -7.59
C ASP A 109 -9.41 16.74 -6.66
N TYR A 110 -9.33 15.41 -6.53
CA TYR A 110 -10.09 14.56 -5.60
C TYR A 110 -9.28 13.42 -4.93
N ASN A 111 -7.96 13.28 -5.17
CA ASN A 111 -7.13 12.18 -4.67
C ASN A 111 -5.70 12.66 -4.37
N ILE A 112 -5.10 12.20 -3.27
CA ILE A 112 -3.69 12.48 -2.99
C ILE A 112 -2.84 11.27 -3.37
N VAL A 113 -1.87 11.45 -4.26
CA VAL A 113 -0.88 10.42 -4.62
C VAL A 113 0.41 10.69 -3.83
N PHE A 114 0.83 9.71 -3.06
CA PHE A 114 2.12 9.73 -2.36
C PHE A 114 3.11 8.83 -3.08
N ARG A 115 4.32 9.36 -3.28
CA ARG A 115 5.50 8.59 -3.66
C ARG A 115 6.46 8.57 -2.48
N LEU A 116 6.65 7.39 -1.90
CA LEU A 116 7.59 7.16 -0.81
C LEU A 116 8.84 6.48 -1.38
N ILE A 117 9.99 7.12 -1.17
CA ILE A 117 11.31 6.60 -1.51
C ILE A 117 12.01 6.27 -0.20
N LEU A 118 12.36 5.00 0.00
CA LEU A 118 13.15 4.61 1.16
C LEU A 118 14.64 4.92 0.95
N PRO A 119 15.37 5.27 2.03
CA PRO A 119 16.83 5.38 1.96
C PRO A 119 17.44 4.01 1.61
N SER A 120 18.40 4.03 0.70
CA SER A 120 19.21 2.88 0.23
C SER A 120 20.14 2.34 1.31
#